data_AF-B7ITB3-F1
#
_entry.id   AF-B7ITB3-F1
#
_cell.length_a   1.000
_cell.length_b   1.000
_cell.length_c   1.000
_cell.angle_alpha   90.00
_cell.angle_beta   90.00
_cell.angle_gamma   90.00
#
_symmetry.space_group_name_H-M   'P 1'
#
loop_
_entity.id
_entity.type
_entity.pdbx_description
1 polymer ?
#
loop_
_entity_poly.entity_id
_entity_poly.type
_entity_poly.pdbx_seq_one_letter_code
_entity_poly.pdbx_strand_id
1 'polypeptide(L)'
;MKQKRLIQDLQGLYADKKLIPFVGAGLSYPFKIPTWGQMIKEISNRFKDDESFHKPVVALIEKGDYDFALQYLMNIYSLTERDIQEEIKNIIREKRIQLDAPQSHNYVDLANLDFNTVVTTNYDDLLRIYLGQKGFIAQNLCSTTISAEELNDQSFTKRIWHLHGDIHDTGTIVMTNQKYQDLYSNNKFERFFSLLYANYHFLMIGFSFDDEYIKNFFESYVTDYHSKHYLILNKPSQSLIQDLNSRYRVEVLSYEATTDEEHVIEIRKLLEEISKKKDSGEIDDSSSSGGSHFLEKLELEDKEELDKSLFCKKIKLEEIDNFTLELSKDYFFQAESYLRYLRRNNYEEGFIRSLLRIVDIKYKELYKAEYLPKGESQILIDSVHSALNSINYGRYEEQIHKIKPLESENKGFVHILADDIKEDVWWGEKRELDV
;
A
#
# COMPACT_ATOMS: atom_id res chain seq x y z
N MET A 1 18.51 -8.58 -10.76
CA MET A 1 17.99 -9.28 -9.55
C MET A 1 17.00 -8.40 -8.78
N LYS A 2 17.36 -7.17 -8.35
CA LYS A 2 16.44 -6.27 -7.62
C LYS A 2 15.12 -5.97 -8.36
N GLN A 3 15.18 -5.56 -9.64
CA GLN A 3 13.98 -5.21 -10.41
C GLN A 3 13.02 -6.40 -10.61
N LYS A 4 13.54 -7.62 -10.84
CA LYS A 4 12.72 -8.84 -10.93
C LYS A 4 11.93 -9.09 -9.65
N ARG A 5 12.56 -8.91 -8.48
CA ARG A 5 11.88 -9.01 -7.18
C ARG A 5 10.78 -7.96 -7.02
N LEU A 6 11.04 -6.70 -7.40
CA LEU A 6 10.01 -5.65 -7.35
C LEU A 6 8.80 -5.98 -8.22
N ILE A 7 9.01 -6.54 -9.42
CA ILE A 7 7.93 -6.96 -10.30
C ILE A 7 7.15 -8.13 -9.69
N GLN A 8 7.81 -9.09 -9.05
CA GLN A 8 7.15 -10.18 -8.33
C GLN A 8 6.31 -9.67 -7.14
N ASP A 9 6.83 -8.72 -6.37
CA ASP A 9 6.08 -8.07 -5.28
C ASP A 9 4.82 -7.39 -5.85
N LEU A 10 4.97 -6.63 -6.94
CA LEU A 10 3.86 -5.96 -7.62
C LEU A 10 2.83 -6.92 -8.21
N GLN A 11 3.25 -8.07 -8.74
CA GLN A 11 2.34 -9.12 -9.20
C GLN A 11 1.46 -9.64 -8.06
N GLY A 12 2.05 -9.86 -6.88
CA GLY A 12 1.30 -10.23 -5.67
C GLY A 12 0.29 -9.15 -5.29
N LEU A 13 0.74 -7.90 -5.16
CA LEU A 13 -0.12 -6.76 -4.82
C LEU A 13 -1.27 -6.54 -5.82
N TYR A 14 -1.00 -6.75 -7.11
CA TYR A 14 -2.02 -6.67 -8.16
C TYR A 14 -3.04 -7.80 -8.07
N ALA A 15 -2.58 -9.05 -7.87
CA ALA A 15 -3.47 -10.20 -7.66
C ALA A 15 -4.38 -10.01 -6.44
N ASP A 16 -3.84 -9.41 -5.38
CA ASP A 16 -4.49 -9.15 -4.09
C ASP A 16 -5.46 -7.97 -4.11
N LYS A 17 -5.58 -7.26 -5.24
CA LYS A 17 -6.32 -5.99 -5.35
C LYS A 17 -5.84 -4.90 -4.40
N LYS A 18 -4.56 -4.94 -4.00
CA LYS A 18 -3.92 -3.96 -3.12
C LYS A 18 -3.11 -2.90 -3.86
N LEU A 19 -2.95 -3.03 -5.18
CA LEU A 19 -2.22 -2.07 -6.00
C LEU A 19 -3.15 -1.01 -6.59
N ILE A 20 -2.83 0.27 -6.36
CA ILE A 20 -3.58 1.42 -6.89
C ILE A 20 -2.67 2.21 -7.84
N PRO A 21 -3.04 2.37 -9.13
CA PRO A 21 -2.34 3.29 -10.02
C PRO A 21 -2.50 4.73 -9.55
N PHE A 22 -1.37 5.42 -9.39
CA PHE A 22 -1.33 6.86 -9.18
C PHE A 22 -0.74 7.53 -10.44
N VAL A 23 -1.62 8.08 -11.27
CA VAL A 23 -1.29 8.59 -12.60
C VAL A 23 -0.94 10.07 -12.54
N GLY A 24 0.26 10.42 -13.02
CA GLY A 24 0.72 11.81 -13.18
C GLY A 24 0.71 12.29 -14.62
N ALA A 25 1.08 13.56 -14.83
CA ALA A 25 0.93 14.27 -16.11
C ALA A 25 1.80 13.70 -17.24
N GLY A 26 2.85 12.95 -16.91
CA GLY A 26 3.69 12.27 -17.90
C GLY A 26 2.92 11.23 -18.72
N LEU A 27 1.83 10.65 -18.18
CA LEU A 27 0.99 9.71 -18.94
C LEU A 27 0.11 10.42 -19.98
N SER A 28 -0.22 11.70 -19.74
CA SER A 28 -0.99 12.56 -20.64
C SER A 28 -0.14 13.15 -21.77
N TYR A 29 1.20 13.08 -21.66
CA TYR A 29 2.15 13.69 -22.59
C TYR A 29 2.00 13.25 -24.07
N PRO A 30 1.72 11.96 -24.40
CA PRO A 30 1.48 11.55 -25.79
C PRO A 30 0.34 12.33 -26.46
N PHE A 31 -0.66 12.77 -25.69
CA PHE A 31 -1.77 13.59 -26.16
C PHE A 31 -1.42 15.07 -26.31
N LYS A 32 -0.15 15.45 -26.13
CA LYS A 32 0.35 16.83 -26.15
C LYS A 32 -0.28 17.73 -25.09
N ILE A 33 -0.79 17.12 -24.01
CA ILE A 33 -1.23 17.84 -22.83
C ILE A 33 0.00 18.28 -22.04
N PRO A 34 0.14 19.58 -21.70
CA PRO A 34 1.30 20.08 -20.98
C PRO A 34 1.47 19.45 -19.58
N THR A 35 2.72 19.21 -19.18
CA THR A 35 3.05 19.00 -17.75
C THR A 35 2.85 20.28 -16.94
N TRP A 36 2.96 20.22 -15.62
CA TRP A 36 2.76 21.37 -14.73
C TRP A 36 3.65 22.58 -15.08
N GLY A 37 4.97 22.40 -15.20
CA GLY A 37 5.87 23.46 -15.62
C GLY A 37 5.58 23.98 -17.04
N GLN A 38 5.21 23.08 -17.96
CA GLN A 38 4.79 23.49 -19.32
C GLN A 38 3.47 24.26 -19.31
N MET A 39 2.53 23.92 -18.43
CA MET A 39 1.26 24.63 -18.26
C MET A 39 1.50 26.08 -17.83
N ILE A 40 2.33 26.30 -16.81
CA ILE A 40 2.68 27.67 -16.36
C ILE A 40 3.34 28.46 -17.49
N LYS A 41 4.22 27.81 -18.26
CA LYS A 41 4.86 28.42 -19.42
C LYS A 41 3.84 28.78 -20.52
N GLU A 42 2.87 27.92 -20.81
CA GLU A 42 1.81 28.18 -21.79
C GLU A 42 0.87 29.30 -21.32
N ILE A 43 0.49 29.34 -20.04
CA ILE A 43 -0.25 30.44 -19.43
C ILE A 43 0.54 31.73 -19.62
N SER A 44 1.82 31.75 -19.23
CA SER A 44 2.70 32.91 -19.42
C SER A 44 2.70 33.39 -20.87
N ASN A 45 2.88 32.48 -21.83
CA ASN A 45 2.90 32.77 -23.27
C ASN A 45 1.59 33.31 -23.84
N ARG A 46 0.46 33.24 -23.14
CA ARG A 46 -0.81 33.84 -23.59
C ARG A 46 -0.90 35.33 -23.25
N PHE A 47 -0.23 35.74 -22.19
CA PHE A 47 -0.12 37.14 -21.78
C PHE A 47 1.18 37.73 -22.36
N LYS A 48 1.19 37.98 -23.69
CA LYS A 48 2.39 38.31 -24.50
C LYS A 48 2.83 39.77 -24.46
N ASP A 49 2.27 40.59 -23.58
CA ASP A 49 2.44 42.03 -23.74
C ASP A 49 3.83 42.55 -23.31
N ASP A 50 4.65 41.74 -22.63
CA ASP A 50 6.04 42.11 -22.31
C ASP A 50 6.97 40.90 -22.12
N GLU A 51 7.90 40.70 -23.06
CA GLU A 51 8.89 39.62 -23.04
C GLU A 51 9.79 39.64 -21.79
N SER A 52 9.90 40.78 -21.10
CA SER A 52 10.73 40.91 -19.90
C SER A 52 10.21 40.07 -18.72
N PHE A 53 8.92 39.74 -18.69
CA PHE A 53 8.31 38.94 -17.61
C PHE A 53 8.38 37.43 -17.84
N HIS A 54 8.72 36.96 -19.05
CA HIS A 54 8.89 35.52 -19.31
C HIS A 54 10.16 34.95 -18.69
N LYS A 55 11.26 35.71 -18.67
CA LYS A 55 12.55 35.20 -18.18
C LYS A 55 12.51 34.80 -16.70
N PRO A 56 11.95 35.60 -15.78
CA PRO A 56 11.81 35.20 -14.38
C PRO A 56 10.95 33.94 -14.20
N VAL A 57 9.85 33.84 -14.95
CA VAL A 57 8.94 32.69 -14.90
C VAL A 57 9.64 31.41 -15.35
N VAL A 58 10.37 31.45 -16.46
CA VAL A 58 11.16 30.31 -16.95
C VAL A 58 12.21 29.89 -15.93
N ALA A 59 12.92 30.86 -15.32
CA ALA A 59 13.93 30.56 -14.31
C ALA A 59 13.33 29.92 -13.03
N LEU A 60 12.11 30.30 -12.63
CA LEU A 60 11.41 29.68 -11.51
C LEU A 60 10.95 28.26 -11.86
N ILE A 61 10.40 28.05 -13.06
CA ILE A 61 10.01 26.72 -13.56
C ILE A 61 11.22 25.77 -13.61
N GLU A 62 12.39 26.24 -14.08
CA GLU A 62 13.62 25.45 -14.14
C GLU A 62 14.15 25.04 -12.76
N LYS A 63 13.81 25.81 -11.71
CA LYS A 63 14.12 25.47 -10.32
C LYS A 63 13.09 24.56 -9.65
N GLY A 64 11.95 24.31 -10.31
CA GLY A 64 10.80 23.62 -9.71
C GLY A 64 9.92 24.51 -8.82
N ASP A 65 10.17 25.82 -8.78
CA ASP A 65 9.44 26.80 -7.97
C ASP A 65 8.10 27.19 -8.64
N TYR A 66 7.25 26.19 -8.91
CA TYR A 66 6.01 26.37 -9.68
C TYR A 66 5.02 27.34 -9.03
N ASP A 67 4.88 27.28 -7.71
CA ASP A 67 3.99 28.17 -6.95
C ASP A 67 4.42 29.64 -7.08
N PHE A 68 5.71 29.90 -6.95
CA PHE A 68 6.26 31.26 -7.13
C PHE A 68 6.12 31.73 -8.58
N ALA A 69 6.34 30.85 -9.56
CA ALA A 69 6.18 31.17 -10.98
C ALA A 69 4.75 31.60 -11.29
N LEU A 70 3.77 30.85 -10.79
CA LEU A 70 2.35 31.15 -11.01
C LEU A 70 1.92 32.41 -10.24
N GLN A 71 2.31 32.56 -8.98
CA GLN A 71 2.00 33.75 -8.19
C GLN A 71 2.57 35.03 -8.82
N TYR A 72 3.78 34.95 -9.38
CA TYR A 72 4.41 36.04 -10.11
C TYR A 72 3.57 36.45 -11.34
N LEU A 73 3.12 35.48 -12.14
CA LEU A 73 2.23 35.72 -13.29
C LEU A 73 0.91 36.37 -12.87
N MET A 74 0.27 35.82 -11.84
CA MET A 74 -0.99 36.34 -11.32
C MET A 74 -0.87 37.80 -10.89
N ASN A 75 0.23 38.15 -10.21
CA ASN A 75 0.45 39.51 -9.73
C ASN A 75 0.69 40.51 -10.88
N ILE A 76 1.49 40.13 -11.88
CA ILE A 76 1.83 41.03 -13.00
C ILE A 76 0.62 41.31 -13.88
N TYR A 77 -0.14 40.27 -14.20
CA TYR A 77 -1.28 40.38 -15.09
C TYR A 77 -2.61 40.58 -14.36
N SER A 78 -2.55 40.78 -13.03
CA SER A 78 -3.74 40.93 -12.16
C SER A 78 -4.77 39.81 -12.35
N LEU A 79 -4.29 38.58 -12.56
CA LEU A 79 -5.14 37.42 -12.80
C LEU A 79 -5.70 36.91 -11.48
N THR A 80 -6.98 36.58 -11.51
CA THR A 80 -7.63 35.85 -10.44
C THR A 80 -7.36 34.36 -10.57
N GLU A 81 -7.60 33.62 -9.49
CA GLU A 81 -7.57 32.15 -9.52
C GLU A 81 -8.52 31.58 -10.59
N ARG A 82 -9.69 32.20 -10.76
CA ARG A 82 -10.68 31.77 -11.75
C ARG A 82 -10.13 31.89 -13.17
N ASP A 83 -9.37 32.95 -13.44
CA ASP A 83 -8.72 33.15 -14.74
C ASP A 83 -7.70 32.05 -15.00
N ILE A 84 -6.87 31.70 -14.01
CA ILE A 84 -5.91 30.60 -14.12
C ILE A 84 -6.62 29.27 -14.41
N GLN A 85 -7.69 28.95 -13.67
CA GLN A 85 -8.44 27.71 -13.87
C GLN A 85 -9.07 27.59 -15.26
N GLU A 86 -9.64 28.68 -15.80
CA GLU A 86 -10.16 28.68 -17.17
C GLU A 86 -9.04 28.61 -18.22
N GLU A 87 -7.90 29.27 -17.99
CA GLU A 87 -6.74 29.16 -18.88
C GLU A 87 -6.21 27.73 -18.95
N ILE A 88 -6.11 27.02 -17.83
CA ILE A 88 -5.70 25.60 -17.81
C ILE A 88 -6.64 24.76 -18.70
N LYS A 89 -7.95 24.92 -18.53
CA LYS A 89 -8.94 24.21 -19.34
C LYS A 89 -8.83 24.56 -20.83
N ASN A 90 -8.65 25.83 -21.16
CA ASN A 90 -8.50 26.29 -22.54
C ASN A 90 -7.23 25.70 -23.17
N ILE A 91 -6.10 25.74 -22.46
CA ILE A 91 -4.83 25.16 -22.91
C ILE A 91 -4.97 23.66 -23.16
N ILE A 92 -5.57 22.92 -22.22
CA ILE A 92 -5.78 21.47 -22.38
C ILE A 92 -6.65 21.20 -23.61
N ARG A 93 -7.75 21.92 -23.80
CA ARG A 93 -8.66 21.74 -24.95
C ARG A 93 -8.00 22.06 -26.28
N GLU A 94 -7.15 23.08 -26.33
CA GLU A 94 -6.50 23.52 -27.57
C GLU A 94 -5.30 22.65 -27.95
N LYS A 95 -4.48 22.27 -26.97
CA LYS A 95 -3.22 21.53 -27.21
C LYS A 95 -3.45 20.03 -27.38
N ARG A 96 -4.50 19.50 -26.74
CA ARG A 96 -4.79 18.07 -26.77
C ARG A 96 -5.03 17.61 -28.21
N ILE A 97 -4.29 16.58 -28.60
CA ILE A 97 -4.55 15.84 -29.83
C ILE A 97 -5.37 14.58 -29.55
N GLN A 98 -6.04 14.07 -30.58
CA GLN A 98 -6.67 12.76 -30.53
C GLN A 98 -5.66 11.69 -30.96
N LEU A 99 -5.62 10.58 -30.22
CA LEU A 99 -4.82 9.41 -30.53
C LEU A 99 -5.76 8.22 -30.74
N ASP A 100 -5.93 7.81 -31.99
CA ASP A 100 -6.87 6.73 -32.35
C ASP A 100 -6.28 5.33 -32.15
N ALA A 101 -4.95 5.20 -32.23
CA ALA A 101 -4.27 3.92 -32.07
C ALA A 101 -4.07 3.60 -30.58
N PRO A 102 -4.69 2.55 -30.01
CA PRO A 102 -4.57 2.24 -28.59
C PRO A 102 -3.14 1.98 -28.12
N GLN A 103 -2.26 1.58 -29.04
CA GLN A 103 -0.85 1.31 -28.78
C GLN A 103 -0.01 2.58 -28.55
N SER A 104 -0.55 3.77 -28.88
CA SER A 104 0.16 5.05 -28.78
C SER A 104 0.10 5.71 -27.39
N HIS A 105 -0.60 5.09 -26.42
CA HIS A 105 -0.69 5.58 -25.04
C HIS A 105 -1.01 4.45 -24.06
N ASN A 106 -0.88 4.70 -22.74
CA ASN A 106 -1.08 3.65 -21.73
C ASN A 106 -2.45 3.64 -21.03
N TYR A 107 -3.36 4.57 -21.36
CA TYR A 107 -4.69 4.60 -20.74
C TYR A 107 -5.54 3.34 -21.03
N VAL A 108 -5.44 2.77 -22.23
CA VAL A 108 -6.11 1.51 -22.58
C VAL A 108 -5.50 0.33 -21.83
N ASP A 109 -4.17 0.35 -21.61
CA ASP A 109 -3.49 -0.66 -20.80
C ASP A 109 -4.06 -0.63 -19.37
N LEU A 110 -4.11 0.55 -18.73
CA LEU A 110 -4.70 0.73 -17.41
C LEU A 110 -6.18 0.33 -17.34
N ALA A 111 -6.96 0.63 -18.37
CA ALA A 111 -8.39 0.27 -18.44
C ALA A 111 -8.62 -1.24 -18.56
N ASN A 112 -7.72 -1.98 -19.20
CA ASN A 112 -7.83 -3.42 -19.38
C ASN A 112 -7.32 -4.20 -18.17
N LEU A 113 -6.50 -3.57 -17.32
CA LEU A 113 -6.09 -4.15 -16.05
C LEU A 113 -7.22 -4.06 -15.02
N ASP A 114 -7.26 -5.06 -14.14
CA ASP A 114 -8.33 -5.23 -13.17
C ASP A 114 -8.06 -4.45 -11.88
N PHE A 115 -7.91 -3.14 -12.04
CA PHE A 115 -7.93 -2.19 -10.95
C PHE A 115 -9.37 -1.82 -10.58
N ASN A 116 -9.55 -1.45 -9.31
CA ASN A 116 -10.81 -0.92 -8.80
C ASN A 116 -10.72 0.57 -8.48
N THR A 117 -9.54 1.06 -8.11
CA THR A 117 -9.30 2.46 -7.77
C THR A 117 -8.10 2.97 -8.56
N VAL A 118 -8.24 4.15 -9.14
CA VAL A 118 -7.14 4.93 -9.73
C VAL A 118 -7.14 6.32 -9.10
N VAL A 119 -5.95 6.85 -8.83
CA VAL A 119 -5.75 8.18 -8.26
C VAL A 119 -4.96 9.03 -9.24
N THR A 120 -5.26 10.33 -9.33
CA THR A 120 -4.50 11.25 -10.18
C THR A 120 -4.49 12.67 -9.62
N THR A 121 -3.45 13.42 -9.95
CA THR A 121 -3.38 14.88 -9.78
C THR A 121 -3.62 15.61 -11.10
N ASN A 122 -3.92 14.89 -12.19
CA ASN A 122 -4.11 15.50 -13.50
C ASN A 122 -5.53 16.07 -13.65
N TYR A 123 -5.63 17.20 -14.34
CA TYR A 123 -6.89 17.88 -14.61
C TYR A 123 -7.63 17.32 -15.82
N ASP A 124 -6.91 16.68 -16.75
CA ASP A 124 -7.48 16.17 -18.00
C ASP A 124 -8.50 15.04 -17.77
N ASP A 125 -9.31 14.79 -18.80
CA ASP A 125 -10.38 13.79 -18.74
C ASP A 125 -10.00 12.46 -19.41
N LEU A 126 -8.72 12.20 -19.67
CA LEU A 126 -8.27 10.98 -20.36
C LEU A 126 -8.63 9.73 -19.53
N LEU A 127 -8.41 9.75 -18.21
CA LEU A 127 -8.84 8.64 -17.35
C LEU A 127 -10.35 8.41 -17.45
N ARG A 128 -11.15 9.47 -17.38
CA ARG A 128 -12.61 9.39 -17.52
C ARG A 128 -13.01 8.79 -18.88
N ILE A 129 -12.36 9.19 -19.97
CA ILE A 129 -12.68 8.72 -21.32
C ILE A 129 -12.34 7.25 -21.53
N TYR A 130 -11.15 6.82 -21.12
CA TYR A 130 -10.67 5.46 -21.40
C TYR A 130 -11.11 4.44 -20.35
N LEU A 131 -11.05 4.78 -19.05
CA LEU A 131 -11.44 3.86 -17.97
C LEU A 131 -12.95 3.90 -17.73
N GLY A 132 -13.64 5.00 -18.05
CA GLY A 132 -15.10 5.09 -17.92
C GLY A 132 -15.85 4.04 -18.75
N GLN A 133 -15.29 3.63 -19.89
CA GLN A 133 -15.81 2.53 -20.72
C GLN A 133 -15.78 1.17 -20.01
N LYS A 134 -15.01 1.06 -18.92
CA LYS A 134 -14.85 -0.14 -18.09
C LYS A 134 -15.56 -0.01 -16.74
N GLY A 135 -16.46 0.97 -16.61
CA GLY A 135 -17.28 1.18 -15.41
C GLY A 135 -16.64 2.03 -14.32
N PHE A 136 -15.51 2.68 -14.59
CA PHE A 136 -14.93 3.64 -13.65
C PHE A 136 -15.73 4.94 -13.58
N ILE A 137 -15.95 5.43 -12.36
CA ILE A 137 -16.64 6.69 -12.10
C ILE A 137 -15.62 7.70 -11.55
N ALA A 138 -15.48 8.84 -12.22
CA ALA A 138 -14.60 9.92 -11.77
C ALA A 138 -15.23 10.71 -10.62
N GLN A 139 -14.44 10.97 -9.59
CA GLN A 139 -14.79 11.68 -8.37
C GLN A 139 -13.75 12.77 -8.08
N ASN A 140 -14.21 13.98 -7.78
CA ASN A 140 -13.35 15.06 -7.29
C ASN A 140 -13.27 14.99 -5.77
N LEU A 141 -12.04 14.89 -5.24
CA LEU A 141 -11.84 14.84 -3.80
C LEU A 141 -12.35 16.11 -3.11
N CYS A 142 -12.21 17.28 -3.74
CA CYS A 142 -12.71 18.55 -3.20
C CYS A 142 -14.22 18.53 -2.92
N SER A 143 -15.03 18.03 -3.85
CA SER A 143 -16.50 18.13 -3.80
C SER A 143 -17.21 16.87 -3.28
N THR A 144 -16.55 15.71 -3.21
CA THR A 144 -17.19 14.44 -2.83
C THR A 144 -17.17 14.20 -1.32
N THR A 145 -18.29 14.04 -0.64
CA THR A 145 -18.29 13.53 0.75
C THR A 145 -17.93 12.05 0.75
N ILE A 146 -16.86 11.68 1.45
CA ILE A 146 -16.37 10.30 1.46
C ILE A 146 -16.70 9.65 2.81
N SER A 147 -17.46 8.56 2.79
CA SER A 147 -17.59 7.69 3.97
C SER A 147 -16.44 6.68 4.01
N ALA A 148 -16.03 6.26 5.21
CA ALA A 148 -14.95 5.28 5.37
C ALA A 148 -15.33 3.89 4.80
N GLU A 149 -16.62 3.55 4.80
CA GLU A 149 -17.15 2.33 4.20
C GLU A 149 -17.01 2.33 2.67
N GLU A 150 -17.25 3.46 1.99
CA GLU A 150 -17.09 3.57 0.54
C GLU A 150 -15.64 3.48 0.05
N LEU A 151 -14.66 3.71 0.93
CA LEU A 151 -13.23 3.54 0.62
C LEU A 151 -12.75 2.10 0.81
N ASN A 152 -13.33 1.39 1.79
CA ASN A 152 -12.96 0.01 2.12
C ASN A 152 -13.71 -1.02 1.25
N ASP A 153 -14.93 -0.73 0.84
CA ASP A 153 -15.72 -1.63 0.00
C ASP A 153 -15.54 -1.32 -1.49
N GLN A 154 -14.41 -1.75 -2.04
CA GLN A 154 -14.16 -1.70 -3.49
C GLN A 154 -14.94 -2.75 -4.29
N SER A 155 -15.81 -3.56 -3.66
CA SER A 155 -16.46 -4.69 -4.32
C SER A 155 -17.61 -4.29 -5.25
N PHE A 156 -18.08 -3.03 -5.19
CA PHE A 156 -19.24 -2.59 -5.97
C PHE A 156 -18.99 -1.48 -7.01
N THR A 157 -17.97 -0.63 -6.88
CA THR A 157 -17.76 0.49 -7.82
C THR A 157 -16.29 0.78 -8.11
N LYS A 158 -15.93 0.80 -9.41
CA LYS A 158 -14.62 1.25 -9.87
C LYS A 158 -14.55 2.78 -9.85
N ARG A 159 -13.50 3.37 -9.29
CA ARG A 159 -13.41 4.83 -9.04
C ARG A 159 -12.11 5.44 -9.56
N ILE A 160 -12.21 6.66 -10.07
CA ILE A 160 -11.06 7.52 -10.39
C ILE A 160 -11.13 8.72 -9.45
N TRP A 161 -10.12 8.91 -8.60
CA TRP A 161 -10.03 10.04 -7.69
C TRP A 161 -9.11 11.11 -8.27
N HIS A 162 -9.70 12.25 -8.62
CA HIS A 162 -8.98 13.47 -8.97
C HIS A 162 -8.70 14.25 -7.69
N LEU A 163 -7.43 14.27 -7.28
CA LEU A 163 -6.98 14.91 -6.05
C LEU A 163 -6.95 16.44 -6.18
N HIS A 164 -6.55 16.94 -7.35
CA HIS A 164 -6.38 18.36 -7.63
C HIS A 164 -7.48 18.93 -8.55
N GLY A 165 -8.62 18.26 -8.64
CA GLY A 165 -9.73 18.69 -9.48
C GLY A 165 -9.64 18.20 -10.93
N ASP A 166 -10.63 18.60 -11.74
CA ASP A 166 -10.70 18.25 -13.17
C ASP A 166 -11.28 19.38 -14.04
N ILE A 167 -11.08 19.30 -15.36
CA ILE A 167 -11.51 20.32 -16.33
C ILE A 167 -13.03 20.44 -16.54
N HIS A 168 -13.82 19.44 -16.13
CA HIS A 168 -15.29 19.49 -16.18
C HIS A 168 -15.86 20.29 -15.01
N ASP A 169 -15.18 20.28 -13.86
CA ASP A 169 -15.47 21.15 -12.72
C ASP A 169 -14.29 22.07 -12.41
N THR A 170 -14.04 23.00 -13.34
CA THR A 170 -12.92 23.96 -13.28
C THR A 170 -12.68 24.65 -11.94
N GLY A 171 -13.72 24.90 -11.13
CA GLY A 171 -13.57 25.54 -9.81
C GLY A 171 -12.82 24.67 -8.79
N THR A 172 -12.70 23.38 -9.05
CA THR A 172 -12.00 22.40 -8.22
C THR A 172 -10.50 22.29 -8.53
N ILE A 173 -10.02 22.89 -9.63
CA ILE A 173 -8.62 22.81 -10.04
C ILE A 173 -7.72 23.45 -8.98
N VAL A 174 -6.76 22.66 -8.49
CA VAL A 174 -5.79 23.04 -7.45
C VAL A 174 -4.43 23.31 -8.08
N MET A 175 -4.16 24.58 -8.36
CA MET A 175 -2.86 25.02 -8.89
C MET A 175 -2.32 26.27 -8.19
N THR A 176 -3.18 27.08 -7.58
CA THR A 176 -2.79 28.26 -6.80
C THR A 176 -2.45 27.86 -5.37
N ASN A 177 -1.53 28.58 -4.73
CA ASN A 177 -1.19 28.37 -3.32
C ASN A 177 -2.43 28.42 -2.42
N GLN A 178 -3.39 29.32 -2.70
CA GLN A 178 -4.66 29.39 -1.97
C GLN A 178 -5.45 28.07 -2.06
N LYS A 179 -5.59 27.48 -3.27
CA LYS A 179 -6.28 26.19 -3.43
C LYS A 179 -5.56 25.04 -2.76
N TYR A 180 -4.23 25.05 -2.80
CA TYR A 180 -3.41 24.10 -2.05
C TYR A 180 -3.71 24.22 -0.56
N GLN A 181 -3.65 25.42 0.02
CA GLN A 181 -4.01 25.64 1.42
C GLN A 181 -5.43 25.20 1.73
N ASP A 182 -6.42 25.53 0.90
CA ASP A 182 -7.82 25.12 1.11
C ASP A 182 -7.99 23.59 1.09
N LEU A 183 -7.31 22.90 0.18
CA LEU A 183 -7.36 21.44 0.05
C LEU A 183 -6.69 20.75 1.24
N TYR A 184 -5.49 21.20 1.60
CA TYR A 184 -4.63 20.52 2.58
C TYR A 184 -4.88 20.95 4.02
N SER A 185 -5.46 22.13 4.27
CA SER A 185 -5.96 22.53 5.60
C SER A 185 -7.23 21.78 6.00
N ASN A 186 -7.90 21.15 5.03
CA ASN A 186 -9.05 20.30 5.27
C ASN A 186 -8.58 18.87 5.55
N ASN A 187 -8.81 18.36 6.77
CA ASN A 187 -8.47 16.99 7.19
C ASN A 187 -9.03 15.89 6.25
N LYS A 188 -9.95 16.24 5.35
CA LYS A 188 -10.49 15.33 4.34
C LYS A 188 -9.41 14.77 3.41
N PHE A 189 -8.48 15.59 2.92
CA PHE A 189 -7.40 15.09 2.06
C PHE A 189 -6.52 14.12 2.84
N GLU A 190 -6.05 14.54 4.01
CA GLU A 190 -5.22 13.73 4.90
C GLU A 190 -5.89 12.40 5.26
N ARG A 191 -7.17 12.41 5.65
CA ARG A 191 -7.93 11.21 5.97
C ARG A 191 -8.10 10.28 4.76
N PHE A 192 -8.35 10.83 3.58
CA PHE A 192 -8.48 10.04 2.37
C PHE A 192 -7.15 9.38 2.01
N PHE A 193 -6.08 10.18 2.02
CA PHE A 193 -4.74 9.72 1.65
C PHE A 193 -4.22 8.68 2.66
N SER A 194 -4.43 8.89 3.97
CA SER A 194 -4.05 7.94 5.02
C SER A 194 -4.73 6.59 4.88
N LEU A 195 -6.03 6.58 4.57
CA LEU A 195 -6.78 5.34 4.35
C LEU A 195 -6.25 4.57 3.14
N LEU A 196 -5.91 5.27 2.05
CA LEU A 196 -5.31 4.61 0.90
C LEU A 196 -3.88 4.12 1.21
N TYR A 197 -3.07 4.94 1.85
CA TYR A 197 -1.69 4.62 2.22
C TYR A 197 -1.60 3.40 3.16
N ALA A 198 -2.53 3.30 4.12
CA ALA A 198 -2.56 2.22 5.11
C ALA A 198 -2.99 0.87 4.53
N ASN A 199 -3.89 0.87 3.54
CA ASN A 199 -4.52 -0.35 3.02
C ASN A 199 -4.02 -0.78 1.64
N TYR A 200 -3.35 0.12 0.90
CA TYR A 200 -2.97 -0.09 -0.48
C TYR A 200 -1.54 0.36 -0.75
N HIS A 201 -1.04 -0.06 -1.90
CA HIS A 201 0.27 0.30 -2.42
C HIS A 201 0.09 1.11 -3.70
N PHE A 202 0.64 2.31 -3.74
CA PHE A 202 0.64 3.12 -4.96
C PHE A 202 1.65 2.61 -5.98
N LEU A 203 1.20 2.47 -7.22
CA LEU A 203 2.04 2.37 -8.42
C LEU A 203 1.97 3.70 -9.16
N MET A 204 2.97 4.54 -8.97
CA MET A 204 3.07 5.86 -9.57
C MET A 204 3.61 5.76 -11.01
N ILE A 205 2.85 6.29 -11.97
CA ILE A 205 3.14 6.18 -13.41
C ILE A 205 3.02 7.56 -14.06
N GLY A 206 4.05 7.99 -14.79
CA GLY A 206 4.10 9.33 -15.38
C GLY A 206 4.09 10.44 -14.31
N PHE A 207 4.47 10.10 -13.07
CA PHE A 207 4.48 11.00 -11.93
C PHE A 207 5.90 11.48 -11.69
N SER A 208 6.12 12.80 -11.65
CA SER A 208 7.46 13.34 -11.42
C SER A 208 7.88 13.34 -9.96
N PHE A 209 6.94 13.09 -9.05
CA PHE A 209 7.16 13.15 -7.61
C PHE A 209 7.69 14.52 -7.15
N ASP A 210 7.31 15.60 -7.85
CA ASP A 210 7.77 16.97 -7.53
C ASP A 210 6.86 17.71 -6.55
N ASP A 211 5.59 17.32 -6.46
CA ASP A 211 4.59 17.96 -5.61
C ASP A 211 4.99 17.91 -4.13
N GLU A 212 5.27 19.06 -3.54
CA GLU A 212 5.77 19.18 -2.16
C GLU A 212 4.76 18.67 -1.13
N TYR A 213 3.46 18.86 -1.37
CA TYR A 213 2.45 18.37 -0.45
C TYR A 213 2.42 16.85 -0.47
N ILE A 214 2.40 16.23 -1.65
CA ILE A 214 2.48 14.78 -1.78
C ILE A 214 3.77 14.25 -1.15
N LYS A 215 4.93 14.89 -1.36
CA LYS A 215 6.18 14.50 -0.68
C LYS A 215 6.05 14.52 0.84
N ASN A 216 5.51 15.60 1.40
CA ASN A 216 5.30 15.75 2.85
C ASN A 216 4.36 14.66 3.40
N PHE A 217 3.33 14.26 2.63
CA PHE A 217 2.49 13.11 2.98
C PHE A 217 3.28 11.80 2.99
N PHE A 218 4.05 11.51 1.95
CA PHE A 218 4.85 10.28 1.98
C PHE A 218 5.86 10.29 3.13
N GLU A 219 6.53 11.41 3.40
CA GLU A 219 7.52 11.52 4.47
C GLU A 219 6.92 11.34 5.87
N SER A 220 5.76 11.95 6.14
CA SER A 220 5.08 11.83 7.45
C SER A 220 4.52 10.43 7.73
N TYR A 221 4.15 9.67 6.69
CA TYR A 221 3.53 8.36 6.86
C TYR A 221 4.54 7.21 6.89
N VAL A 222 5.82 7.47 6.57
CA VAL A 222 6.90 6.46 6.59
C VAL A 222 7.20 5.94 8.00
N THR A 223 6.94 6.74 9.05
CA THR A 223 7.11 6.32 10.45
C THR A 223 5.93 5.51 10.96
N ASP A 224 4.73 5.85 10.49
CA ASP A 224 3.48 5.34 11.05
C ASP A 224 3.00 4.08 10.32
N TYR A 225 3.45 3.89 9.07
CA TYR A 225 3.06 2.79 8.21
C TYR A 225 4.27 2.14 7.52
N HIS A 226 4.27 0.80 7.49
CA HIS A 226 5.33 0.02 6.83
C HIS A 226 5.03 -0.28 5.34
N SER A 227 4.03 0.37 4.75
CA SER A 227 3.67 0.21 3.33
C SER A 227 4.81 0.62 2.41
N LYS A 228 5.09 -0.20 1.39
CA LYS A 228 6.04 0.12 0.31
C LYS A 228 5.28 0.64 -0.90
N HIS A 229 5.77 1.71 -1.53
CA HIS A 229 5.16 2.25 -2.74
C HIS A 229 6.12 2.16 -3.92
N TYR A 230 5.62 2.28 -5.14
CA TYR A 230 6.38 2.00 -6.36
C TYR A 230 6.26 3.16 -7.33
N LEU A 231 7.37 3.53 -7.97
CA LEU A 231 7.42 4.59 -8.98
C LEU A 231 8.14 4.10 -10.23
N ILE A 232 7.53 4.31 -11.40
CA ILE A 232 8.12 3.94 -12.69
C ILE A 232 8.88 5.15 -13.27
N LEU A 233 10.21 5.03 -13.45
CA LEU A 233 11.06 6.12 -13.96
C LEU A 233 11.94 5.68 -15.14
N ASN A 234 12.14 6.60 -16.09
CA ASN A 234 13.10 6.42 -17.18
C ASN A 234 14.51 6.81 -16.73
N LYS A 235 15.47 5.88 -16.82
CA LYS A 235 16.90 6.11 -16.53
C LYS A 235 17.17 6.97 -15.26
N PRO A 236 16.55 6.66 -14.11
CA PRO A 236 16.78 7.44 -12.88
C PRO A 236 18.23 7.31 -12.40
N SER A 237 18.78 8.37 -11.80
CA SER A 237 20.09 8.32 -11.17
C SER A 237 20.05 7.48 -9.89
N GLN A 238 21.17 6.85 -9.53
CA GLN A 238 21.25 6.05 -8.31
C GLN A 238 20.97 6.88 -7.04
N SER A 239 21.37 8.16 -7.04
CA SER A 239 21.09 9.07 -5.93
C SER A 239 19.60 9.34 -5.77
N LEU A 240 18.86 9.53 -6.87
CA LEU A 240 17.42 9.71 -6.84
C LEU A 240 16.71 8.47 -6.32
N ILE A 241 17.12 7.27 -6.76
CA ILE A 241 16.54 6.01 -6.26
C ILE A 241 16.76 5.88 -4.75
N GLN A 242 17.95 6.21 -4.26
CA GLN A 242 18.28 6.14 -2.83
C GLN A 242 17.51 7.17 -2.00
N ASP A 243 17.38 8.40 -2.51
CA ASP A 243 16.61 9.45 -1.83
C ASP A 243 15.12 9.07 -1.73
N LEU A 244 14.54 8.60 -2.83
CA LEU A 244 13.15 8.14 -2.88
C LEU A 244 12.87 6.98 -1.89
N ASN A 245 13.81 6.04 -1.81
CA ASN A 245 13.67 4.89 -0.92
C ASN A 245 13.83 5.28 0.55
N SER A 246 14.85 6.06 0.87
CA SER A 246 15.20 6.39 2.26
C SER A 246 14.22 7.37 2.91
N ARG A 247 13.75 8.38 2.17
CA ARG A 247 12.85 9.41 2.69
C ARG A 247 11.37 9.02 2.61
N TYR A 248 10.98 8.34 1.54
CA TYR A 248 9.57 8.13 1.20
C TYR A 248 9.15 6.65 1.13
N ARG A 249 10.06 5.69 1.40
CA ARG A 249 9.84 4.23 1.19
C ARG A 249 9.28 3.89 -0.21
N VAL A 250 9.70 4.66 -1.22
CA VAL A 250 9.33 4.44 -2.62
C VAL A 250 10.42 3.62 -3.32
N GLU A 251 10.04 2.45 -3.82
CA GLU A 251 10.89 1.62 -4.68
C GLU A 251 10.72 2.04 -6.15
N VAL A 252 11.83 2.07 -6.89
CA VAL A 252 11.83 2.54 -8.28
C VAL A 252 11.92 1.38 -9.26
N LEU A 253 10.99 1.32 -10.20
CA LEU A 253 11.07 0.49 -11.40
C LEU A 253 11.66 1.33 -12.53
N SER A 254 12.91 1.04 -12.86
CA SER A 254 13.62 1.72 -13.94
C SER A 254 13.31 1.08 -15.30
N TYR A 255 13.13 1.91 -16.32
CA TYR A 255 13.15 1.48 -17.72
C TYR A 255 14.03 2.43 -18.54
N GLU A 256 14.25 2.06 -19.81
CA GLU A 256 15.06 2.86 -20.72
C GLU A 256 14.27 3.21 -21.97
N ALA A 257 14.03 4.51 -22.16
CA ALA A 257 13.42 5.07 -23.36
C ALA A 257 14.14 6.36 -23.76
N THR A 258 14.13 6.65 -25.05
CA THR A 258 14.71 7.87 -25.66
C THR A 258 13.71 8.62 -26.54
N THR A 259 12.62 7.99 -26.94
CA THR A 259 11.53 8.60 -27.71
C THR A 259 10.18 8.50 -26.99
N ASP A 260 9.24 9.40 -27.32
CA ASP A 260 7.87 9.39 -26.78
C ASP A 260 7.18 8.02 -26.97
N GLU A 261 7.43 7.36 -28.10
CA GLU A 261 6.85 6.06 -28.44
C GLU A 261 7.48 4.93 -27.61
N GLU A 262 8.79 4.96 -27.37
CA GLU A 262 9.49 4.00 -26.52
C GLU A 262 8.99 4.07 -25.07
N HIS A 263 8.71 5.27 -24.55
CA HIS A 263 8.13 5.43 -23.21
C HIS A 263 6.82 4.65 -23.06
N VAL A 264 5.93 4.76 -24.04
CA VAL A 264 4.64 4.07 -24.03
C VAL A 264 4.84 2.55 -24.09
N ILE A 265 5.76 2.08 -24.92
CA ILE A 265 6.06 0.64 -25.08
C ILE A 265 6.64 0.05 -23.79
N GLU A 266 7.62 0.71 -23.17
CA GLU A 266 8.28 0.20 -21.97
C GLU A 266 7.35 0.22 -20.75
N ILE A 267 6.53 1.27 -20.58
CA ILE A 267 5.49 1.30 -19.55
C ILE A 267 4.48 0.17 -19.78
N ARG A 268 4.06 -0.08 -21.02
CA ARG A 268 3.15 -1.18 -21.35
C ARG A 268 3.75 -2.53 -20.98
N LYS A 269 5.02 -2.78 -21.32
CA LYS A 269 5.72 -4.03 -20.94
C LYS A 269 5.72 -4.24 -19.43
N LEU A 270 6.03 -3.20 -18.65
CA LEU A 270 6.01 -3.28 -17.19
C LEU A 270 4.59 -3.59 -16.66
N LEU A 271 3.57 -2.90 -17.17
CA LEU A 271 2.18 -3.15 -16.79
C LEU A 271 1.73 -4.58 -17.14
N GLU A 272 2.11 -5.07 -18.32
CA GLU A 272 1.85 -6.46 -18.73
C GLU A 272 2.56 -7.45 -17.80
N GLU A 273 3.83 -7.22 -17.47
CA GLU A 273 4.59 -8.06 -16.54
C GLU A 273 3.98 -8.08 -15.13
N ILE A 274 3.54 -6.94 -14.60
CA ILE A 274 2.84 -6.85 -13.32
C ILE A 274 1.51 -7.61 -13.34
N SER A 275 0.85 -7.66 -14.50
CA SER A 275 -0.45 -8.33 -14.64
C SER A 275 -0.39 -9.83 -14.85
N LYS A 276 0.77 -10.38 -15.23
CA LYS A 276 0.95 -11.82 -15.47
C LYS A 276 0.73 -12.59 -14.17
N LYS A 277 -0.08 -13.65 -14.25
CA LYS A 277 -0.15 -14.65 -13.19
C LYS A 277 1.22 -15.30 -13.05
N LYS A 278 1.67 -15.50 -11.80
CA LYS A 278 2.93 -16.17 -11.46
C LYS A 278 3.05 -17.45 -12.31
N ASP A 279 3.95 -17.47 -13.30
CA ASP A 279 4.23 -18.69 -14.07
C ASP A 279 4.75 -19.71 -13.06
N SER A 280 4.01 -20.82 -12.91
CA SER A 280 4.43 -21.97 -12.13
C SER A 280 5.56 -22.68 -12.87
N GLY A 281 6.77 -22.13 -12.75
CA GLY A 281 8.01 -22.66 -13.31
C GLY A 281 9.16 -22.30 -12.39
N GLU A 282 9.59 -23.30 -11.60
CA GLU A 282 10.73 -23.34 -10.68
C GLU A 282 10.66 -22.40 -9.46
N ILE A 283 10.19 -23.02 -8.37
CA ILE A 283 10.35 -22.73 -6.94
C ILE A 283 11.15 -21.45 -6.64
N ASP A 284 10.44 -20.39 -6.26
CA ASP A 284 10.84 -19.53 -5.15
C ASP A 284 9.58 -18.86 -4.54
N ASP A 285 9.34 -19.18 -3.27
CA ASP A 285 8.30 -18.65 -2.39
C ASP A 285 8.30 -17.11 -2.42
N SER A 286 7.21 -16.39 -2.65
CA SER A 286 6.11 -16.26 -1.68
C SER A 286 4.99 -15.38 -2.28
N SER A 287 3.82 -15.46 -1.63
CA SER A 287 2.64 -14.58 -1.66
C SER A 287 1.92 -14.29 -2.99
N SER A 288 0.96 -15.16 -3.28
CA SER A 288 -0.29 -14.86 -4.00
C SER A 288 -1.41 -14.80 -2.96
N SER A 289 -2.22 -13.75 -2.83
CA SER A 289 -3.47 -13.81 -2.08
C SER A 289 -4.66 -13.93 -3.03
N GLY A 290 -5.20 -15.14 -3.07
CA GLY A 290 -6.64 -15.34 -3.14
C GLY A 290 -7.00 -16.13 -1.89
N GLY A 291 -7.60 -15.46 -0.90
CA GLY A 291 -8.36 -16.12 0.19
C GLY A 291 -7.69 -17.29 0.90
N SER A 292 -6.37 -17.27 1.09
CA SER A 292 -5.62 -18.30 1.81
C SER A 292 -4.76 -17.62 2.86
N HIS A 293 -4.92 -18.01 4.12
CA HIS A 293 -3.93 -17.75 5.16
C HIS A 293 -2.67 -18.55 4.75
N PHE A 294 -1.59 -17.85 4.41
CA PHE A 294 -0.31 -18.48 4.09
C PHE A 294 0.59 -18.42 5.32
N LEU A 295 1.33 -19.51 5.56
CA LEU A 295 2.35 -19.56 6.59
C LEU A 295 3.43 -18.52 6.27
N GLU A 296 3.44 -17.42 7.03
CA GLU A 296 4.47 -16.39 6.94
C GLU A 296 5.76 -16.90 7.59
N LYS A 297 6.91 -16.66 6.97
CA LYS A 297 8.20 -17.03 7.59
C LYS A 297 8.62 -15.93 8.55
N LEU A 298 8.83 -16.29 9.81
CA LEU A 298 9.31 -15.38 10.84
C LEU A 298 10.74 -14.90 10.51
N GLU A 299 10.93 -13.60 10.32
CA GLU A 299 12.23 -13.00 9.98
C GLU A 299 13.17 -12.98 11.21
N LEU A 300 14.48 -12.88 10.98
CA LEU A 300 15.48 -12.95 12.06
C LEU A 300 15.32 -11.79 13.07
N GLU A 301 14.99 -10.59 12.60
CA GLU A 301 14.78 -9.41 13.44
C GLU A 301 13.58 -9.60 14.37
N ASP A 302 12.48 -10.20 13.87
CA ASP A 302 11.30 -10.53 14.66
C ASP A 302 11.57 -11.63 15.70
N LYS A 303 12.47 -12.58 15.39
CA LYS A 303 12.89 -13.62 16.34
C LYS A 303 13.65 -13.06 17.53
N GLU A 304 14.48 -12.03 17.31
CA GLU A 304 15.22 -11.33 18.36
C GLU A 304 14.28 -10.47 19.23
N GLU A 305 13.20 -9.93 18.65
CA GLU A 305 12.19 -9.21 19.42
C GLU A 305 11.35 -10.18 20.28
N LEU A 306 10.94 -11.32 19.72
CA LEU A 306 10.21 -12.37 20.44
C LEU A 306 10.98 -12.94 21.63
N ASP A 307 12.31 -12.86 21.65
CA ASP A 307 13.11 -13.28 22.81
C ASP A 307 12.75 -12.53 24.10
N LYS A 308 12.13 -11.35 23.99
CA LYS A 308 11.66 -10.53 25.11
C LYS A 308 10.25 -10.88 25.58
N SER A 309 9.50 -11.68 24.80
CA SER A 309 8.13 -12.10 25.11
C SER A 309 8.08 -12.93 26.40
N LEU A 310 6.94 -12.88 27.09
CA LEU A 310 6.73 -13.61 28.32
C LEU A 310 6.77 -15.13 28.07
N PHE A 311 6.21 -15.63 26.97
CA PHE A 311 6.26 -17.06 26.69
C PHE A 311 7.69 -17.56 26.45
N CYS A 312 8.54 -16.81 25.73
CA CYS A 312 9.95 -17.18 25.55
C CYS A 312 10.70 -17.18 26.88
N LYS A 313 10.45 -16.19 27.75
CA LYS A 313 11.03 -16.15 29.10
C LYS A 313 10.61 -17.38 29.93
N LYS A 314 9.34 -17.79 29.86
CA LYS A 314 8.82 -19.00 30.54
C LYS A 314 9.46 -20.29 30.03
N ILE A 315 9.74 -20.41 28.72
CA ILE A 315 10.44 -21.57 28.15
C ILE A 315 11.90 -21.60 28.62
N LYS A 316 12.60 -20.46 28.54
CA LYS A 316 14.01 -20.32 28.97
C LYS A 316 14.19 -20.62 30.46
N LEU A 317 13.23 -20.22 31.30
CA LEU A 317 13.25 -20.47 32.74
C LEU A 317 13.32 -21.96 33.09
N GLU A 318 12.62 -22.79 32.31
CA GLU A 318 12.54 -24.24 32.50
C GLU A 318 13.68 -25.00 31.80
N GLU A 319 14.69 -24.29 31.26
CA GLU A 319 15.86 -24.88 30.61
C GLU A 319 15.50 -25.85 29.46
N ILE A 320 14.38 -25.58 28.79
CA ILE A 320 13.93 -26.31 27.60
C ILE A 320 14.91 -26.07 26.45
N ASP A 321 15.11 -27.09 25.61
CA ASP A 321 16.11 -27.06 24.56
C ASP A 321 15.87 -25.92 23.54
N ASN A 322 16.96 -25.43 22.95
CA ASN A 322 16.90 -24.28 22.05
C ASN A 322 16.14 -24.56 20.75
N PHE A 323 16.07 -25.81 20.29
CA PHE A 323 15.31 -26.15 19.09
C PHE A 323 13.81 -26.03 19.37
N THR A 324 13.35 -26.50 20.53
CA THR A 324 11.96 -26.34 20.98
C THR A 324 11.61 -24.88 21.23
N LEU A 325 12.53 -24.08 21.77
CA LEU A 325 12.35 -22.62 21.90
C LEU A 325 12.14 -21.95 20.53
N GLU A 326 13.04 -22.21 19.57
CA GLU A 326 12.94 -21.64 18.23
C GLU A 326 11.67 -22.08 17.50
N LEU A 327 11.31 -23.35 17.63
CA LEU A 327 10.08 -23.90 17.08
C LEU A 327 8.83 -23.26 17.71
N SER A 328 8.90 -22.95 19.01
CA SER A 328 7.83 -22.27 19.74
C SER A 328 7.63 -20.82 19.27
N LYS A 329 8.71 -20.10 18.90
CA LYS A 329 8.62 -18.77 18.28
C LYS A 329 7.89 -18.83 16.95
N ASP A 330 8.26 -19.81 16.11
CA ASP A 330 7.61 -20.01 14.82
C ASP A 330 6.12 -20.32 15.01
N TYR A 331 5.75 -21.19 15.95
CA TYR A 331 4.35 -21.50 16.27
C TYR A 331 3.58 -20.29 16.79
N PHE A 332 4.13 -19.54 17.75
CA PHE A 332 3.52 -18.33 18.28
C PHE A 332 3.16 -17.36 17.16
N PHE A 333 4.10 -17.12 16.24
CA PHE A 333 3.89 -16.23 15.10
C PHE A 333 2.79 -16.73 14.16
N GLN A 334 2.75 -18.03 13.83
CA GLN A 334 1.67 -18.58 13.00
C GLN A 334 0.29 -18.38 13.65
N ALA A 335 0.19 -18.64 14.96
CA ALA A 335 -1.05 -18.45 15.69
C ALA A 335 -1.49 -16.98 15.75
N GLU A 336 -0.55 -16.06 15.96
CA GLU A 336 -0.81 -14.60 15.92
C GLU A 336 -1.35 -14.17 14.55
N SER A 337 -0.73 -14.61 13.46
CA SER A 337 -1.21 -14.35 12.10
C SER A 337 -2.59 -14.98 11.85
N TYR A 338 -2.87 -16.15 12.40
CA TYR A 338 -4.20 -16.78 12.33
C TYR A 338 -5.27 -16.03 13.11
N LEU A 339 -4.99 -15.59 14.34
CA LEU A 339 -5.93 -14.79 15.12
C LEU A 339 -6.20 -13.43 14.45
N ARG A 340 -5.17 -12.81 13.86
CA ARG A 340 -5.34 -11.59 13.05
C ARG A 340 -6.21 -11.86 11.82
N TYR A 341 -6.03 -12.99 11.15
CA TYR A 341 -6.89 -13.42 10.04
C TYR A 341 -8.35 -13.58 10.48
N LEU A 342 -8.63 -14.24 11.61
CA LEU A 342 -9.99 -14.35 12.15
C LEU A 342 -10.62 -12.97 12.42
N ARG A 343 -9.88 -12.06 13.06
CA ARG A 343 -10.37 -10.70 13.35
C ARG A 343 -10.64 -9.89 12.07
N ARG A 344 -9.78 -9.99 11.05
CA ARG A 344 -9.95 -9.34 9.74
C ARG A 344 -11.18 -9.85 8.97
N ASN A 345 -11.59 -11.10 9.22
CA ASN A 345 -12.77 -11.72 8.63
C ASN A 345 -14.01 -11.64 9.52
N ASN A 346 -14.05 -10.71 10.49
CA ASN A 346 -15.18 -10.43 11.38
C ASN A 346 -15.65 -11.62 12.24
N TYR A 347 -14.76 -12.55 12.61
CA TYR A 347 -15.08 -13.55 13.62
C TYR A 347 -15.19 -12.87 15.00
N GLU A 348 -16.24 -13.21 15.76
CA GLU A 348 -16.48 -12.60 17.07
C GLU A 348 -15.35 -12.92 18.07
N GLU A 349 -14.99 -11.95 18.91
CA GLU A 349 -13.93 -12.15 19.92
C GLU A 349 -14.29 -13.27 20.92
N GLY A 350 -15.58 -13.47 21.20
CA GLY A 350 -16.06 -14.61 22.01
C GLY A 350 -15.79 -15.97 21.36
N PHE A 351 -15.81 -16.03 20.03
CA PHE A 351 -15.47 -17.23 19.27
C PHE A 351 -13.96 -17.52 19.37
N ILE A 352 -13.11 -16.52 19.14
CA ILE A 352 -11.65 -16.63 19.27
C ILE A 352 -11.26 -17.11 20.68
N ARG A 353 -11.85 -16.52 21.71
CA ARG A 353 -11.65 -16.95 23.10
C ARG A 353 -12.07 -18.40 23.34
N SER A 354 -13.09 -18.89 22.64
CA SER A 354 -13.52 -20.28 22.75
C SER A 354 -12.47 -21.25 22.18
N LEU A 355 -11.81 -20.89 21.07
CA LEU A 355 -10.71 -21.70 20.50
C LEU A 355 -9.52 -21.78 21.47
N LEU A 356 -9.08 -20.63 21.99
CA LEU A 356 -7.99 -20.56 22.96
C LEU A 356 -8.34 -21.32 24.24
N ARG A 357 -9.59 -21.24 24.71
CA ARG A 357 -10.04 -21.97 25.90
C ARG A 357 -9.97 -23.50 25.74
N ILE A 358 -10.21 -24.02 24.54
CA ILE A 358 -10.10 -25.47 24.26
C ILE A 358 -8.63 -25.91 24.38
N VAL A 359 -7.70 -25.09 23.88
CA VAL A 359 -6.25 -25.32 24.01
C VAL A 359 -5.80 -25.25 25.47
N ASP A 360 -6.24 -24.25 26.23
CA ASP A 360 -5.96 -24.09 27.67
C ASP A 360 -6.38 -25.34 28.47
N ILE A 361 -7.59 -25.84 28.23
CA ILE A 361 -8.08 -27.07 28.88
C ILE A 361 -7.18 -28.26 28.53
N LYS A 362 -6.80 -28.38 27.24
CA LYS A 362 -5.94 -29.49 26.80
C LYS A 362 -4.54 -29.43 27.42
N TYR A 363 -3.96 -28.23 27.51
CA TYR A 363 -2.72 -28.01 28.22
C TYR A 363 -2.82 -28.42 29.69
N LYS A 364 -3.89 -28.05 30.41
CA LYS A 364 -4.10 -28.45 31.82
C LYS A 364 -4.22 -29.95 32.03
N GLU A 365 -4.87 -30.66 31.11
CA GLU A 365 -4.92 -32.13 31.12
C GLU A 365 -3.52 -32.74 31.03
N LEU A 366 -2.68 -32.22 30.12
CA LEU A 366 -1.33 -32.71 29.88
C LEU A 366 -0.36 -32.31 30.99
N TYR A 367 -0.50 -31.11 31.56
CA TYR A 367 0.25 -30.71 32.75
C TYR A 367 0.02 -31.69 33.89
N LYS A 368 -1.25 -32.07 34.14
CA LYS A 368 -1.60 -33.07 35.15
C LYS A 368 -1.06 -34.47 34.82
N ALA A 369 -1.10 -34.88 33.57
CA ALA A 369 -0.77 -36.25 33.16
C ALA A 369 0.73 -36.49 32.97
N GLU A 370 1.46 -35.52 32.41
CA GLU A 370 2.86 -35.66 32.02
C GLU A 370 3.81 -34.96 32.99
N TYR A 371 3.47 -33.74 33.42
CA TYR A 371 4.37 -32.95 34.26
C TYR A 371 4.28 -33.32 35.74
N LEU A 372 3.10 -33.29 36.36
CA LEU A 372 2.98 -33.58 37.81
C LEU A 372 3.60 -34.93 38.25
N PRO A 373 3.55 -36.02 37.46
CA PRO A 373 4.16 -37.29 37.86
C PRO A 373 5.68 -37.35 37.66
N LYS A 374 6.23 -36.64 36.66
CA LYS A 374 7.62 -36.79 36.19
C LYS A 374 8.50 -35.59 36.52
N GLY A 375 7.92 -34.40 36.57
CA GLY A 375 8.64 -33.13 36.76
C GLY A 375 9.47 -32.69 35.56
N GLU A 376 9.22 -33.24 34.36
CA GLU A 376 10.05 -33.01 33.18
C GLU A 376 9.41 -31.99 32.21
N SER A 377 9.90 -30.75 32.27
CA SER A 377 9.39 -29.61 31.50
C SER A 377 9.50 -29.82 29.98
N GLN A 378 10.57 -30.48 29.51
CA GLN A 378 10.76 -30.85 28.11
C GLN A 378 9.68 -31.84 27.63
N ILE A 379 9.41 -32.88 28.42
CA ILE A 379 8.37 -33.87 28.08
C ILE A 379 6.99 -33.20 28.02
N LEU A 380 6.72 -32.26 28.93
CA LEU A 380 5.45 -31.53 28.93
C LEU A 380 5.25 -30.76 27.63
N ILE A 381 6.19 -29.90 27.24
CA ILE A 381 6.04 -29.05 26.04
C ILE A 381 5.94 -29.90 24.77
N ASP A 382 6.73 -30.97 24.66
CA ASP A 382 6.69 -31.90 23.51
C ASP A 382 5.34 -32.63 23.43
N SER A 383 4.82 -33.07 24.58
CA SER A 383 3.52 -33.73 24.67
C SER A 383 2.37 -32.78 24.34
N VAL A 384 2.47 -31.52 24.77
CA VAL A 384 1.52 -30.46 24.42
C VAL A 384 1.55 -30.18 22.92
N HIS A 385 2.72 -29.99 22.32
CA HIS A 385 2.83 -29.78 20.87
C HIS A 385 2.28 -30.96 20.08
N SER A 386 2.60 -32.19 20.50
CA SER A 386 2.10 -33.41 19.86
C SER A 386 0.57 -33.52 19.92
N ALA A 387 -0.03 -33.24 21.08
CA ALA A 387 -1.48 -33.29 21.26
C ALA A 387 -2.23 -32.21 20.47
N LEU A 388 -1.58 -31.07 20.19
CA LEU A 388 -2.18 -29.97 19.43
C LEU A 388 -2.10 -30.16 17.90
N ASN A 389 -1.45 -31.21 17.40
CA ASN A 389 -1.53 -31.59 15.99
C ASN A 389 -2.98 -31.86 15.54
N SER A 390 -3.81 -32.43 16.41
CA SER A 390 -5.16 -32.88 16.09
C SER A 390 -6.17 -32.51 17.16
N ILE A 391 -6.34 -31.22 17.39
CA ILE A 391 -7.31 -30.72 18.36
C ILE A 391 -8.75 -30.82 17.79
N ASN A 392 -9.68 -31.23 18.67
CA ASN A 392 -11.09 -31.32 18.35
C ASN A 392 -11.81 -30.09 18.92
N TYR A 393 -12.37 -29.25 18.04
CA TYR A 393 -13.08 -28.03 18.44
C TYR A 393 -14.57 -28.24 18.72
N GLY A 394 -15.06 -29.47 18.64
CA GLY A 394 -16.45 -29.85 18.92
C GLY A 394 -17.45 -29.05 18.09
N ARG A 395 -18.43 -28.43 18.75
CA ARG A 395 -19.48 -27.62 18.09
C ARG A 395 -18.96 -26.42 17.28
N TYR A 396 -17.71 -26.03 17.50
CA TYR A 396 -17.09 -24.92 16.76
C TYR A 396 -16.51 -25.38 15.42
N GLU A 397 -16.34 -26.69 15.17
CA GLU A 397 -15.80 -27.21 13.90
C GLU A 397 -16.63 -26.77 12.69
N GLU A 398 -17.95 -26.68 12.80
CA GLU A 398 -18.80 -26.17 11.71
C GLU A 398 -18.50 -24.70 11.36
N GLN A 399 -18.18 -23.88 12.37
CA GLN A 399 -17.88 -22.46 12.19
C GLN A 399 -16.49 -22.24 11.57
N ILE A 400 -15.54 -23.15 11.79
CA ILE A 400 -14.18 -23.09 11.22
C ILE A 400 -13.93 -24.07 10.09
N HIS A 401 -14.93 -24.78 9.60
CA HIS A 401 -14.73 -25.87 8.64
C HIS A 401 -13.89 -25.45 7.41
N LYS A 402 -14.10 -24.23 6.90
CA LYS A 402 -13.37 -23.70 5.74
C LYS A 402 -12.04 -23.01 6.08
N ILE A 403 -11.76 -22.83 7.37
CA ILE A 403 -10.64 -22.04 7.89
C ILE A 403 -10.03 -22.71 9.14
N LYS A 404 -10.00 -24.06 9.16
CA LYS A 404 -9.54 -24.82 10.32
C LYS A 404 -8.06 -24.49 10.57
N PRO A 405 -7.67 -24.19 11.82
CA PRO A 405 -6.29 -23.84 12.10
C PRO A 405 -5.35 -25.01 11.79
N LEU A 406 -4.20 -24.69 11.22
CA LEU A 406 -3.10 -25.60 10.92
C LEU A 406 -2.49 -26.14 12.22
N GLU A 407 -1.75 -27.24 12.12
CA GLU A 407 -1.06 -27.85 13.26
C GLU A 407 -0.11 -26.86 13.96
N SER A 408 0.59 -26.03 13.18
CA SER A 408 1.49 -24.99 13.69
C SER A 408 0.73 -23.88 14.43
N GLU A 409 -0.43 -23.48 13.94
CA GLU A 409 -1.29 -22.46 14.56
C GLU A 409 -1.90 -22.99 15.86
N ASN A 410 -2.33 -24.25 15.86
CA ASN A 410 -2.82 -24.93 17.06
C ASN A 410 -1.76 -24.97 18.16
N LYS A 411 -0.51 -25.31 17.80
CA LYS A 411 0.63 -25.29 18.72
C LYS A 411 1.00 -23.88 19.16
N GLY A 412 0.73 -22.86 18.37
CA GLY A 412 1.00 -21.48 18.76
C GLY A 412 -0.01 -20.92 19.75
N PHE A 413 -1.26 -21.39 19.75
CA PHE A 413 -2.27 -20.92 20.70
C PHE A 413 -1.87 -21.10 22.16
N VAL A 414 -1.16 -22.18 22.52
CA VAL A 414 -0.68 -22.35 23.89
C VAL A 414 0.42 -21.34 24.24
N HIS A 415 1.22 -20.91 23.26
CA HIS A 415 2.22 -19.87 23.45
C HIS A 415 1.60 -18.47 23.55
N ILE A 416 0.52 -18.20 22.81
CA ILE A 416 -0.29 -16.98 22.99
C ILE A 416 -0.85 -16.92 24.42
N LEU A 417 -1.37 -18.04 24.92
CA LEU A 417 -1.84 -18.12 26.31
C LEU A 417 -0.69 -17.96 27.31
N ALA A 418 0.47 -18.55 27.04
CA ALA A 418 1.65 -18.39 27.90
C ALA A 418 2.20 -16.95 27.90
N ASP A 419 1.95 -16.17 26.87
CA ASP A 419 2.37 -14.77 26.76
C ASP A 419 1.43 -13.79 27.49
N ASP A 420 0.18 -14.18 27.74
CA ASP A 420 -0.77 -13.37 28.52
C ASP A 420 -0.50 -13.51 30.03
N ILE A 421 -0.19 -12.39 30.69
CA ILE A 421 0.05 -12.34 32.15
C ILE A 421 -1.15 -12.78 32.99
N LYS A 422 -2.36 -12.74 32.43
CA LYS A 422 -3.59 -13.16 33.11
C LYS A 422 -3.83 -14.67 33.07
N GLU A 423 -3.16 -15.38 32.18
CA GLU A 423 -3.32 -16.82 31.98
C GLU A 423 -2.20 -17.60 32.69
N ASP A 424 -2.59 -18.66 33.39
CA ASP A 424 -1.66 -19.49 34.17
C ASP A 424 -1.13 -20.68 33.35
N VAL A 425 -0.41 -20.37 32.27
CA VAL A 425 0.24 -21.35 31.40
C VAL A 425 1.76 -21.27 31.60
N TRP A 426 2.37 -22.38 32.04
CA TRP A 426 3.78 -22.52 32.41
C TRP A 426 4.32 -23.91 32.04
N TRP A 427 5.61 -24.00 31.73
CA TRP A 427 6.22 -25.27 31.34
C TRP A 427 6.78 -26.09 32.51
N GLY A 428 6.63 -25.60 33.74
CA GLY A 428 6.99 -26.30 34.96
C GLY A 428 6.58 -25.55 36.24
N GLU A 429 7.32 -25.70 37.34
CA GLU A 429 7.06 -25.03 38.65
C GLU A 429 7.84 -23.73 38.85
N LYS A 430 8.87 -23.44 38.04
CA LYS A 430 9.68 -22.23 38.22
C LYS A 430 8.86 -20.98 37.87
N ARG A 431 8.97 -19.93 38.69
CA ARG A 431 8.20 -18.67 38.52
C ARG A 431 9.05 -17.39 38.62
N GLU A 432 10.36 -17.53 38.85
CA GLU A 432 11.26 -16.38 38.98
C GLU A 432 11.66 -15.87 37.59
N LEU A 433 11.00 -14.80 37.14
CA LEU A 433 11.37 -14.09 35.92
C LEU A 433 12.13 -12.83 36.34
N ASP A 434 13.42 -12.74 35.98
CA ASP A 434 14.16 -11.49 36.13
C ASP A 434 13.43 -10.40 35.32
N VAL A 435 12.95 -9.38 36.04
CA VAL A 435 12.14 -8.26 35.52
C VAL A 435 13.01 -7.30 34.74
#